data_AF-A0A8S3WIG7-F1
#
_entry.id   AF-A0A8S3WIG7-F1
#
_cell.length_a   1.000
_cell.length_b   1.000
_cell.length_c   1.000
_cell.angle_alpha   90.00
_cell.angle_beta   90.00
_cell.angle_gamma   90.00
#
_symmetry.space_group_name_H-M   'P 1'
#
loop_
_entity.id
_entity.type
_entity.pdbx_description
1 polymer ?
#
loop_
_entity_poly.entity_id
_entity_poly.type
_entity_poly.pdbx_seq_one_letter_code
_entity_poly.pdbx_strand_id
1 'polypeptide(L)'
;MASKSFFILALFISKIVIGSIGFVNADPSMVVGYDPMEICIENCAQCKKMLGSWFDGPLCAESCIRNRGRFMPDCEDFASIAPFLTKI
;
A
#
# COMPACT_ATOMS: atom_id res chain seq x y z
N MET A 1 -29.00 -48.86 3.66
CA MET A 1 -29.26 -47.84 2.62
C MET A 1 -28.81 -46.44 3.02
N ALA A 2 -29.01 -45.99 4.27
CA ALA A 2 -28.62 -44.64 4.73
C ALA A 2 -27.14 -44.25 4.49
N SER A 3 -26.19 -45.14 4.80
CA SER A 3 -24.75 -44.84 4.65
C SER A 3 -24.33 -44.48 3.22
N LYS A 4 -24.88 -45.15 2.20
CA LYS A 4 -24.57 -44.85 0.78
C LYS A 4 -25.10 -43.48 0.38
N SER A 5 -26.30 -43.11 0.85
CA SER A 5 -26.89 -41.79 0.61
C SER A 5 -26.10 -40.67 1.28
N PHE A 6 -25.56 -40.91 2.48
CA PHE A 6 -24.66 -39.96 3.17
C PHE A 6 -23.35 -39.73 2.41
N PHE A 7 -22.74 -40.80 1.89
CA PHE A 7 -21.51 -40.69 1.08
C PHE A 7 -21.74 -39.89 -0.21
N ILE A 8 -22.87 -40.11 -0.89
CA ILE A 8 -23.22 -39.37 -2.11
C ILE A 8 -23.40 -37.89 -1.78
N LEU A 9 -24.15 -37.56 -0.72
CA LEU A 9 -24.37 -36.17 -0.32
C LEU A 9 -23.06 -35.44 0.03
N ALA A 10 -22.14 -36.11 0.73
CA ALA A 10 -20.84 -35.54 1.09
C ALA A 10 -19.99 -35.21 -0.15
N LEU A 11 -20.02 -36.07 -1.18
CA LEU A 11 -19.32 -35.81 -2.44
C LEU A 11 -19.91 -34.62 -3.20
N PHE A 12 -21.24 -34.46 -3.20
CA PHE A 12 -21.89 -33.31 -3.82
C PHE A 12 -21.51 -32.00 -3.13
N ILE A 13 -21.52 -31.96 -1.78
CA ILE A 13 -21.13 -30.77 -1.02
C ILE A 13 -19.66 -30.40 -1.27
N SER A 14 -18.77 -31.38 -1.33
CA SER A 14 -17.35 -31.14 -1.62
C SER A 14 -17.14 -30.45 -2.97
N LYS A 15 -17.87 -30.87 -4.01
CA LYS A 15 -17.75 -30.26 -5.35
C LYS A 15 -18.27 -28.82 -5.39
N ILE A 16 -19.32 -28.52 -4.64
CA ILE A 16 -19.87 -27.15 -4.54
C ILE A 16 -18.86 -26.22 -3.86
N VAL A 17 -18.23 -26.66 -2.76
CA VAL A 17 -17.23 -25.87 -2.04
C VAL A 17 -15.98 -25.60 -2.90
N ILE A 18 -15.54 -26.58 -3.69
CA ILE A 18 -14.39 -26.39 -4.59
C ILE A 18 -14.74 -25.42 -5.74
N GLY A 19 -15.97 -25.47 -6.25
CA GLY A 19 -16.44 -24.59 -7.32
C GLY A 19 -16.71 -23.14 -6.88
N SER A 20 -16.87 -22.88 -5.59
CA SER A 20 -17.09 -21.53 -5.05
C SER A 20 -15.80 -20.82 -4.61
N ILE A 21 -14.65 -21.48 -4.64
CA ILE A 21 -13.35 -20.84 -4.40
C ILE A 21 -12.94 -20.11 -5.69
N GLY A 22 -13.12 -18.79 -5.71
CA GLY A 22 -12.53 -17.93 -6.73
C GLY A 22 -11.01 -17.82 -6.53
N PHE A 23 -10.24 -17.99 -7.59
CA PHE A 23 -8.83 -17.60 -7.58
C PHE A 23 -8.74 -16.08 -7.65
N VAL A 24 -8.38 -15.44 -6.54
CA VAL A 24 -7.94 -14.04 -6.56
C VAL A 24 -6.49 -14.05 -7.04
N ASN A 25 -6.25 -13.49 -8.22
CA ASN A 25 -4.89 -13.15 -8.60
C ASN A 25 -4.45 -12.03 -7.66
N ALA A 26 -3.53 -12.33 -6.75
CA ALA A 26 -2.76 -11.29 -6.08
C ALA A 26 -1.87 -10.67 -7.15
N ASP A 27 -2.39 -9.65 -7.84
CA ASP A 27 -1.59 -8.85 -8.74
C ASP A 27 -0.56 -8.12 -7.87
N PRO A 28 0.74 -8.40 -8.03
CA PRO A 28 1.73 -7.58 -7.39
C PRO A 28 1.74 -6.29 -8.20
N SER A 29 0.96 -5.30 -7.76
CA SER A 29 1.06 -3.91 -8.20
C SER A 29 2.43 -3.26 -7.91
N MET A 30 3.50 -4.05 -7.80
CA MET A 30 4.83 -3.69 -7.29
C MET A 30 5.98 -4.24 -8.14
N VAL A 31 5.76 -4.55 -9.42
CA VAL A 31 6.85 -4.75 -10.41
C VAL A 31 6.56 -4.02 -11.73
N VAL A 32 5.95 -2.83 -11.64
CA VAL A 32 6.03 -1.81 -12.69
C VAL A 32 7.03 -0.78 -12.17
N GLY A 33 7.99 -0.37 -12.98
CA GLY A 33 9.06 0.55 -12.58
C GLY A 33 8.54 1.89 -12.08
N TYR A 34 8.19 1.96 -10.80
CA TYR A 34 7.82 3.18 -10.13
C TYR A 34 8.97 4.16 -10.21
N ASP A 35 8.67 5.39 -10.64
CA ASP A 35 9.62 6.49 -10.55
C ASP A 35 9.77 6.85 -9.06
N PRO A 36 10.96 6.68 -8.46
CA PRO A 36 11.19 7.06 -7.07
C PRO A 36 10.87 8.53 -6.81
N MET A 37 10.98 9.38 -7.83
CA MET A 37 10.58 10.78 -7.73
C MET A 37 9.08 10.92 -7.49
N GLU A 38 8.26 10.21 -8.26
CA GLU A 38 6.80 10.24 -8.16
C GLU A 38 6.35 9.85 -6.76
N ILE A 39 6.83 8.70 -6.25
CA ILE A 39 6.50 8.24 -4.89
C ILE A 39 6.95 9.26 -3.84
N CYS A 40 8.14 9.86 -4.00
CA CYS A 40 8.64 10.86 -3.07
C CYS A 40 7.73 12.11 -3.00
N ILE A 41 7.29 12.61 -4.15
CA ILE A 41 6.37 13.75 -4.25
C ILE A 41 5.00 13.41 -3.67
N GLU A 42 4.47 12.21 -3.94
CA GLU A 42 3.22 11.72 -3.36
C GLU A 42 3.30 11.65 -1.83
N ASN A 43 4.41 11.15 -1.29
CA ASN A 43 4.62 11.12 0.16
C ASN A 43 4.73 12.53 0.76
N CYS A 44 5.40 13.48 0.11
CA CYS A 44 5.38 14.89 0.55
C CYS A 44 3.94 15.46 0.59
N ALA A 45 3.11 15.14 -0.41
CA ALA A 45 1.71 15.57 -0.44
C ALA A 45 0.89 14.92 0.69
N GLN A 46 1.11 13.64 0.96
CA GLN A 46 0.48 12.92 2.08
C GLN A 46 0.87 13.52 3.43
N CYS A 47 2.17 13.77 3.68
CA CYS A 47 2.63 14.38 4.92
C CYS A 47 2.06 15.80 5.09
N LYS A 48 1.96 16.58 4.00
CA LYS A 48 1.32 17.90 4.03
C LYS A 48 -0.17 17.79 4.39
N LYS A 49 -0.89 16.80 3.88
CA LYS A 49 -2.30 16.56 4.22
C LYS A 49 -2.48 16.16 5.69
N MET A 50 -1.57 15.34 6.22
CA MET A 50 -1.60 14.83 7.58
C MET A 50 -1.21 15.88 8.63
N LEU A 51 -0.12 16.63 8.39
CA LEU A 51 0.50 17.56 9.34
C LEU A 51 0.06 19.02 9.11
N GLY A 52 -0.54 19.32 7.97
CA GLY A 52 -1.10 20.64 7.67
C GLY A 52 -0.06 21.75 7.71
N SER A 53 -0.28 22.75 8.57
CA SER A 53 0.62 23.93 8.67
C SER A 53 1.98 23.63 9.29
N TRP A 54 2.15 22.47 9.93
CA TRP A 54 3.38 22.06 10.61
C TRP A 54 4.43 21.50 9.66
N PHE A 55 4.05 21.21 8.41
CA PHE A 55 4.91 20.61 7.41
C PHE A 55 5.04 21.49 6.17
N ASP A 56 6.26 21.71 5.70
CA ASP A 56 6.59 22.44 4.50
C ASP A 56 6.64 21.47 3.29
N GLY A 57 5.48 21.27 2.67
CA GLY A 57 5.33 20.44 1.48
C GLY A 57 6.22 20.89 0.30
N PRO A 58 6.26 22.19 -0.05
CA PRO A 58 7.18 22.70 -1.06
C PRO A 58 8.66 22.36 -0.78
N LEU A 59 9.13 22.58 0.45
CA LEU A 59 10.51 22.25 0.82
C LEU A 59 10.80 20.74 0.70
N CYS A 60 9.85 19.90 1.12
CA CYS A 60 9.93 18.45 0.93
C CYS A 60 10.05 18.06 -0.55
N ALA A 61 9.18 18.64 -1.40
CA ALA A 61 9.18 18.36 -2.84
C ALA A 61 10.48 18.80 -3.53
N GLU A 62 11.04 19.95 -3.15
CA GLU A 62 12.35 20.39 -3.63
C GLU A 62 13.46 19.41 -3.23
N SER A 63 13.40 18.83 -2.03
CA SER A 63 14.33 17.80 -1.57
C SER A 63 14.20 16.52 -2.41
N CYS A 64 12.97 16.09 -2.73
CA CYS A 64 12.72 14.97 -3.64
C CYS A 64 13.38 15.18 -5.00
N ILE A 65 13.23 16.38 -5.59
CA ILE A 65 13.83 16.72 -6.90
C ILE A 65 15.36 16.71 -6.79
N ARG A 66 15.92 17.36 -5.76
CA ARG A 66 17.38 17.46 -5.55
C ARG A 66 18.02 16.09 -5.38
N ASN A 67 17.35 15.19 -4.66
CA ASN A 67 17.85 13.87 -4.33
C ASN A 67 17.35 12.78 -5.31
N ARG A 68 16.61 13.16 -6.36
CA ARG A 68 16.01 12.25 -7.35
C ARG A 68 15.21 11.11 -6.69
N GLY A 69 14.42 11.44 -5.68
CA GLY A 69 13.60 10.48 -4.93
C GLY A 69 14.37 9.44 -4.12
N ARG A 70 15.70 9.58 -3.93
CA ARG A 70 16.50 8.62 -3.15
C ARG A 70 16.23 8.65 -1.65
N PHE A 71 15.73 9.77 -1.16
CA PHE A 71 15.31 9.94 0.23
C PHE A 71 13.79 10.04 0.24
N MET A 72 13.14 9.10 0.93
CA MET A 72 11.69 9.01 0.99
C MET A 72 11.21 9.52 2.36
N PRO A 73 10.37 10.57 2.42
CA PRO A 73 9.75 10.96 3.68
C PRO A 73 8.71 9.94 4.10
N ASP A 74 8.70 9.59 5.37
CA ASP A 74 7.67 8.79 6.03
C ASP A 74 6.97 9.68 7.06
N CYS A 75 5.68 9.93 6.85
CA CYS A 75 4.91 10.88 7.65
C CYS A 75 4.78 10.48 9.13
N GLU A 76 5.02 9.22 9.45
CA GLU A 76 4.97 8.68 10.81
C GLU A 76 6.37 8.58 11.46
N ASP A 77 7.45 8.66 10.68
CA ASP A 77 8.83 8.73 11.17
C ASP A 77 9.31 10.18 11.29
N PHE A 78 9.30 10.69 12.52
CA PHE A 78 9.80 12.03 12.85
C PHE A 78 11.20 12.31 12.29
N ALA A 79 12.12 11.34 12.33
CA ALA A 79 13.48 11.56 11.85
C ALA A 79 13.53 11.83 10.33
N SER A 80 12.62 11.21 9.58
CA SER A 80 12.52 11.39 8.13
C SER A 80 11.91 12.73 7.73
N ILE A 81 11.04 13.32 8.55
CA ILE A 81 10.32 14.58 8.25
C ILE A 81 10.84 15.80 9.01
N ALA A 82 11.69 15.62 10.02
CA ALA A 82 12.24 16.70 10.84
C ALA A 82 12.77 17.91 10.02
N PRO A 83 13.47 17.72 8.88
CA PRO A 83 13.95 18.85 8.08
C PRO A 83 12.85 19.72 7.45
N PHE A 84 11.62 19.22 7.38
CA PHE A 84 10.48 19.87 6.73
C PHE A 84 9.45 20.41 7.72
N LEU A 85 9.69 20.28 9.02
CA LEU A 85 8.80 20.81 10.05
C LEU A 85 9.04 22.31 10.28
N THR A 86 7.97 23.09 10.33
CA THR A 86 8.03 24.56 10.40
C THR A 86 7.83 25.14 11.80
N LYS A 87 7.34 24.32 12.74
CA LYS A 87 6.95 24.74 14.10
C LYS A 87 7.39 23.68 15.09
N ILE A 88 8.67 23.69 15.46
CA ILE A 88 9.22 22.83 16.52
C ILE A 88 9.43 23.63 17.80
#